data_AF-A0A285JJG6-F1
#
_entry.id   AF-A0A285JJG6-F1
#
_cell.length_a   1.000
_cell.length_b   1.000
_cell.length_c   1.000
_cell.angle_alpha   90.00
_cell.angle_beta   90.00
_cell.angle_gamma   90.00
#
_symmetry.space_group_name_H-M   'P 1'
#
loop_
_entity.id
_entity.type
_entity.pdbx_description
1 polymer ?
#
loop_
_entity_poly.entity_id
_entity_poly.type
_entity_poly.pdbx_seq_one_letter_code
_entity_poly.pdbx_strand_id
1 'polypeptide(L)'
;MRRRWLGTVGLGTLALMPLLAACGGGDSTSTAQPTPGTTFVRVANGSATPSPVVTGAKSTATPFPTGFLPLPSTTPTPTPKGSFSCPPNKQNPINGATAVAGATSATVTWYNPGGDNLVDYRVTAISHDAMLGEQRDIGWTVVTPGPACEMMSATVTGLDRSTRYEFSVDAVTTRLGSDGTIAKTVARSEVVSTTA
;
A
#
# COMPACT_ATOMS: atom_id res chain seq x y z
N MET A 1 1.08 4.83 -48.79
CA MET A 1 2.52 4.93 -49.15
C MET A 1 3.34 4.19 -48.12
N ARG A 2 4.26 3.35 -48.59
CA ARG A 2 5.05 2.38 -47.81
C ARG A 2 6.24 3.07 -47.16
N ARG A 3 6.53 2.82 -45.88
CA ARG A 3 7.92 2.74 -45.38
C ARG A 3 8.04 1.64 -44.35
N ARG A 4 8.72 0.58 -44.79
CA ARG A 4 9.21 -0.56 -44.02
C ARG A 4 10.44 -0.10 -43.23
N TRP A 5 10.57 -0.51 -41.97
CA TRP A 5 11.86 -0.56 -41.28
C TRP A 5 12.13 -2.01 -40.90
N LEU A 6 13.15 -2.56 -41.56
CA LEU A 6 13.85 -3.78 -41.21
C LEU A 6 15.13 -3.40 -40.45
N GLY A 7 15.55 -4.26 -39.53
CA GLY A 7 16.93 -4.32 -39.02
C GLY A 7 16.97 -4.15 -37.50
N THR A 8 17.72 -4.93 -36.72
CA THR A 8 18.69 -5.97 -37.06
C THR A 8 18.89 -6.85 -35.82
N VAL A 9 19.18 -8.11 -36.12
CA VAL A 9 19.66 -9.21 -35.29
C VAL A 9 20.75 -8.81 -34.27
N GLY A 10 20.61 -9.30 -33.05
CA GLY A 10 21.69 -9.38 -32.06
C GLY A 10 21.64 -10.72 -31.33
N LEU A 11 22.22 -11.76 -31.96
CA LEU A 11 22.55 -13.03 -31.31
C LEU A 11 23.75 -12.79 -30.38
N GLY A 12 23.53 -12.89 -29.07
CA GLY A 12 24.59 -12.88 -28.05
C GLY A 12 24.70 -14.26 -27.39
N THR A 13 25.77 -14.95 -27.76
CA THR A 13 26.19 -16.29 -27.33
C THR A 13 26.53 -16.44 -25.85
N LEU A 14 26.11 -17.59 -25.30
CA LEU A 14 26.79 -18.48 -24.35
C LEU A 14 27.75 -17.91 -23.28
N ALA A 15 27.37 -18.10 -22.02
CA ALA A 15 28.31 -18.46 -20.95
C ALA A 15 27.71 -19.60 -20.12
N LEU A 16 28.18 -20.81 -20.44
CA LEU A 16 28.00 -22.05 -19.69
C LEU A 16 29.05 -22.05 -18.58
N MET A 17 28.67 -22.13 -17.30
CA MET A 17 29.60 -22.46 -16.23
C MET A 17 29.01 -23.47 -15.23
N PRO A 18 29.86 -24.37 -14.69
CA PRO A 18 29.48 -25.73 -14.34
C PRO A 18 29.04 -25.89 -12.89
N LEU A 19 28.25 -26.95 -12.67
CA LEU A 19 28.00 -27.55 -11.36
C LEU A 19 29.33 -27.99 -10.71
N LEU A 20 29.61 -27.47 -9.52
CA LEU A 20 30.54 -28.07 -8.57
C LEU A 20 29.73 -28.67 -7.42
N ALA A 21 29.49 -29.98 -7.53
CA ALA A 21 29.16 -30.82 -6.39
C ALA A 21 30.46 -31.06 -5.61
N ALA A 22 30.54 -30.52 -4.38
CA ALA A 22 31.58 -30.88 -3.42
C ALA A 22 30.90 -31.48 -2.19
N CYS A 23 31.20 -32.76 -1.97
CA CYS A 23 30.75 -33.59 -0.88
C CYS A 23 31.74 -33.48 0.28
N GLY A 24 31.24 -33.33 1.52
CA GLY A 24 31.87 -33.84 2.74
C GLY A 24 33.12 -33.13 3.28
N GLY A 25 33.07 -32.80 4.57
CA GLY A 25 34.27 -32.45 5.35
C GLY A 25 33.95 -31.47 6.46
N GLY A 26 33.67 -31.98 7.65
CA GLY A 26 33.55 -31.15 8.84
C GLY A 26 34.91 -30.58 9.21
N ASP A 27 35.03 -29.26 9.20
CA ASP A 27 36.09 -28.55 9.89
C ASP A 27 35.44 -27.58 10.88
N SER A 28 35.62 -27.89 12.15
CA SER A 28 35.28 -26.99 13.25
C SER A 28 36.29 -25.84 13.23
N THR A 29 36.01 -24.80 12.43
CA THR A 29 36.73 -23.54 12.58
C THR A 29 36.38 -22.92 13.93
N SER A 30 37.25 -23.16 14.91
CA SER A 30 37.30 -22.37 16.13
C SER A 30 37.63 -20.93 15.75
N THR A 31 36.60 -20.12 15.55
CA THR A 31 36.75 -18.68 15.45
C THR A 31 37.21 -18.18 16.82
N ALA A 32 38.42 -17.62 16.87
CA ALA A 32 38.93 -16.92 18.05
C ALA A 32 37.88 -15.90 18.50
N GLN A 33 37.40 -16.07 19.73
CA GLN A 33 36.44 -15.17 20.36
C GLN A 33 37.14 -13.80 20.56
N PRO A 34 36.66 -12.71 19.93
CA PRO A 34 37.24 -11.39 20.16
C PRO A 34 37.07 -11.03 21.65
N THR A 35 38.17 -10.66 22.30
CA THR A 35 38.15 -10.12 23.66
C THR A 35 37.32 -8.83 23.65
N PRO A 36 36.19 -8.76 24.36
CA PRO A 36 35.36 -7.57 24.35
C PRO A 36 36.04 -6.44 25.15
N GLY A 37 36.42 -5.34 24.48
CA GLY A 37 36.58 -4.02 25.10
C GLY A 37 35.38 -3.55 25.94
N THR A 38 35.60 -2.58 26.81
CA THR A 38 34.75 -2.23 27.97
C THR A 38 33.41 -1.54 27.67
N THR A 39 32.92 -1.51 26.42
CA THR A 39 31.74 -0.72 26.01
C THR A 39 30.80 -1.45 25.04
N PHE A 40 30.49 -2.73 25.30
CA PHE A 40 29.38 -3.39 24.60
C PHE A 40 28.07 -3.27 25.38
N VAL A 41 27.02 -2.85 24.69
CA VAL A 41 25.64 -2.91 25.19
C VAL A 41 25.28 -4.37 25.40
N ARG A 42 25.10 -4.76 26.66
CA ARG A 42 24.63 -6.09 27.04
C ARG A 42 23.13 -6.14 26.79
N VAL A 43 22.71 -6.61 25.62
CA VAL A 43 21.29 -6.93 25.38
C VAL A 43 20.98 -8.17 26.22
N ALA A 44 20.34 -7.98 27.37
CA ALA A 44 19.83 -9.09 28.15
C ALA A 44 18.77 -9.80 27.30
N ASN A 45 18.99 -11.08 27.03
CA ASN A 45 18.03 -11.90 26.31
C ASN A 45 16.81 -12.07 27.22
N GLY A 46 15.79 -11.24 27.03
CA GLY A 46 14.56 -11.29 27.80
C GLY A 46 13.85 -12.62 27.55
N SER A 47 13.43 -13.30 28.61
CA SER A 47 12.53 -14.45 28.50
C SER A 47 11.25 -13.99 27.82
N ALA A 48 10.81 -14.71 26.78
CA ALA A 48 9.52 -14.47 26.16
C ALA A 48 8.43 -14.50 27.25
N THR A 49 7.64 -13.43 27.35
CA THR A 49 6.44 -13.42 28.16
C THR A 49 5.54 -14.54 27.65
N PRO A 50 5.03 -15.46 28.50
CA PRO A 50 4.11 -16.49 28.05
C PRO A 50 2.94 -15.87 27.30
N SER A 51 2.58 -16.44 26.15
CA SER A 51 1.41 -15.98 25.41
C SER A 51 0.17 -16.05 26.30
N PRO A 52 -0.72 -15.04 26.26
CA PRO A 52 -1.93 -15.05 27.05
C PRO A 52 -2.79 -16.26 26.67
N VAL A 53 -3.16 -17.06 27.67
CA VAL A 53 -4.16 -18.13 27.50
C VAL A 53 -5.51 -17.45 27.36
N VAL A 54 -6.18 -17.63 26.23
CA VAL A 54 -7.53 -17.11 26.00
C VAL A 54 -8.52 -17.92 26.84
N THR A 55 -8.82 -17.46 28.05
CA THR A 55 -9.99 -17.91 28.83
C THR A 55 -11.23 -17.25 28.24
N GLY A 56 -11.75 -17.82 27.17
CA GLY A 56 -13.02 -17.41 26.57
C GLY A 56 -14.18 -17.75 27.50
N ALA A 57 -14.60 -16.81 28.35
CA ALA A 57 -15.99 -16.79 28.76
C ALA A 57 -16.84 -16.66 27.48
N LYS A 58 -17.80 -17.57 27.29
CA LYS A 58 -18.72 -17.57 26.16
C LYS A 58 -19.42 -16.21 26.15
N SER A 59 -19.03 -15.32 25.23
CA SER A 59 -19.61 -13.99 25.11
C SER A 59 -21.10 -14.14 24.84
N THR A 60 -21.95 -13.84 25.82
CA THR A 60 -23.37 -13.67 25.56
C THR A 60 -23.49 -12.51 24.59
N ALA A 61 -24.05 -12.75 23.40
CA ALA A 61 -24.30 -11.70 22.43
C ALA A 61 -25.10 -10.59 23.13
N THR A 62 -24.49 -9.41 23.28
CA THR A 62 -25.18 -8.24 23.78
C THR A 62 -26.32 -7.96 22.82
N PRO A 63 -27.59 -7.85 23.27
CA PRO A 63 -28.68 -7.51 22.38
C PRO A 63 -28.35 -6.19 21.69
N PHE A 64 -28.37 -6.20 20.36
CA PHE A 64 -28.25 -4.98 19.56
C PHE A 64 -29.28 -3.97 20.11
N PRO A 65 -28.87 -2.75 20.48
CA PRO A 65 -29.84 -1.74 20.88
C PRO A 65 -30.79 -1.51 19.71
N THR A 66 -32.06 -1.88 19.89
CA THR A 66 -33.14 -1.69 18.89
C THR A 66 -33.55 -0.23 18.71
N GLY A 67 -32.77 0.71 19.25
CA GLY A 67 -32.91 2.13 19.06
C GLY A 67 -31.73 2.67 18.26
N PHE A 68 -31.75 2.48 16.94
CA PHE A 68 -30.93 3.33 16.08
C PHE A 68 -31.49 4.75 16.19
N LEU A 69 -30.78 5.63 16.92
CA LEU A 69 -30.92 7.05 16.68
C LEU A 69 -30.69 7.25 15.17
N PRO A 70 -31.59 7.92 14.43
CA PRO A 70 -31.35 8.19 13.02
C PRO A 70 -30.05 8.97 12.92
N LEU A 71 -29.00 8.31 12.42
CA LEU A 71 -27.77 9.00 12.08
C LEU A 71 -28.17 10.04 11.02
N PRO A 72 -27.81 11.31 11.18
CA PRO A 72 -28.06 12.31 10.16
C PRO A 72 -27.45 11.81 8.84
N SER A 73 -28.31 11.58 7.84
CA SER A 73 -27.95 10.99 6.54
C SER A 73 -27.10 11.92 5.67
N THR A 74 -26.60 13.03 6.21
CA THR A 74 -25.89 14.08 5.50
C THR A 74 -24.37 13.95 5.68
N THR A 75 -23.84 12.72 5.78
CA THR A 75 -22.38 12.56 5.66
C THR A 75 -22.03 12.97 4.22
N PRO A 76 -21.26 14.05 4.02
CA PRO A 76 -20.98 14.53 2.67
C PRO A 76 -20.17 13.47 1.94
N THR A 77 -20.69 12.94 0.83
CA THR A 77 -19.93 12.08 -0.08
C THR A 77 -18.67 12.82 -0.52
N PRO A 78 -17.48 12.30 -0.21
CA PRO A 78 -16.24 12.97 -0.54
C PRO A 78 -16.12 12.99 -2.07
N THR A 79 -16.23 14.19 -2.64
CA THR A 79 -16.23 14.38 -4.10
C THR A 79 -14.86 14.94 -4.49
N PRO A 80 -14.10 14.28 -5.39
CA PRO A 80 -12.82 14.81 -5.84
C PRO A 80 -13.05 16.15 -6.54
N LYS A 81 -12.79 17.24 -5.82
CA LYS A 81 -12.94 18.62 -6.31
C LYS A 81 -11.55 19.25 -6.40
N GLY A 82 -11.24 19.78 -7.58
CA GLY A 82 -10.26 20.84 -7.75
C GLY A 82 -10.88 22.21 -7.47
N SER A 83 -10.09 23.17 -7.01
CA SER A 83 -10.56 24.56 -6.85
C SER A 83 -10.32 25.39 -8.11
N PHE A 84 -11.05 26.51 -8.24
CA PHE A 84 -11.08 27.38 -9.42
C PHE A 84 -9.78 28.14 -9.73
N SER A 85 -8.83 28.20 -8.79
CA SER A 85 -7.50 28.75 -9.04
C SER A 85 -6.50 27.76 -8.48
N CYS A 86 -5.92 26.95 -9.36
CA CYS A 86 -5.04 25.88 -8.93
C CYS A 86 -3.56 26.30 -9.02
N PRO A 87 -3.03 26.85 -7.91
CA PRO A 87 -1.70 26.54 -7.39
C PRO A 87 -1.80 25.54 -6.22
N PRO A 88 -0.72 24.83 -5.87
CA PRO A 88 -0.67 24.00 -4.67
C PRO A 88 -0.73 24.92 -3.44
N ASN A 89 -1.91 25.10 -2.85
CA ASN A 89 -2.06 25.77 -1.57
C ASN A 89 -2.65 24.79 -0.55
N LYS A 90 -2.38 25.03 0.74
CA LYS A 90 -2.96 24.26 1.85
C LYS A 90 -4.50 24.28 1.86
N GLN A 91 -5.12 25.17 1.06
CA GLN A 91 -6.57 25.33 0.94
C GLN A 91 -7.20 24.42 -0.14
N ASN A 92 -6.41 23.65 -0.89
CA ASN A 92 -6.88 22.69 -1.90
C ASN A 92 -6.64 21.24 -1.45
N PRO A 93 -7.27 20.76 -0.35
CA PRO A 93 -7.16 19.36 0.04
C PRO A 93 -7.83 18.47 -1.01
N ILE A 94 -7.23 17.30 -1.26
CA ILE A 94 -7.87 16.29 -2.11
C ILE A 94 -9.09 15.78 -1.33
N ASN A 95 -10.28 16.19 -1.77
CA ASN A 95 -11.52 15.83 -1.07
C ASN A 95 -12.05 14.48 -1.56
N GLY A 96 -11.33 13.42 -1.23
CA GLY A 96 -11.73 12.05 -1.55
C GLY A 96 -11.29 11.54 -2.91
N ALA A 97 -11.64 10.30 -3.14
CA ALA A 97 -11.45 9.58 -4.38
C ALA A 97 -12.77 8.93 -4.79
N THR A 98 -12.98 8.78 -6.10
CA THR A 98 -14.10 8.00 -6.63
C THR A 98 -13.56 6.67 -7.11
N ALA A 99 -14.16 5.57 -6.65
CA ALA A 99 -13.78 4.23 -7.09
C ALA A 99 -14.92 3.60 -7.90
N VAL A 100 -14.57 2.97 -9.01
CA VAL A 100 -15.49 2.16 -9.83
C VAL A 100 -14.94 0.74 -9.85
N ALA A 101 -15.62 -0.18 -9.16
CA ALA A 101 -15.23 -1.57 -9.06
C ALA A 101 -15.75 -2.41 -10.23
N GLY A 102 -14.89 -3.29 -10.74
CA GLY A 102 -15.25 -4.44 -11.58
C GLY A 102 -15.20 -5.74 -10.77
N ALA A 103 -14.99 -6.88 -11.44
CA ALA A 103 -15.02 -8.18 -10.77
C ALA A 103 -13.78 -8.43 -9.88
N THR A 104 -12.59 -8.13 -10.39
CA THR A 104 -11.30 -8.40 -9.70
C THR A 104 -10.36 -7.19 -9.74
N SER A 105 -10.90 -6.01 -9.99
CA SER A 105 -10.17 -4.76 -10.12
C SER A 105 -11.07 -3.57 -9.84
N ALA A 106 -10.50 -2.42 -9.55
CA ALA A 106 -11.23 -1.16 -9.47
C ALA A 106 -10.40 -0.02 -10.06
N THR A 107 -11.06 0.93 -10.72
CA THR A 107 -10.43 2.18 -11.14
C THR A 107 -10.73 3.24 -10.08
N VAL A 108 -9.68 3.80 -9.51
CA VAL A 108 -9.73 4.86 -8.49
C VAL A 108 -9.32 6.16 -9.16
N THR A 109 -10.11 7.21 -9.00
CA THR A 109 -9.89 8.53 -9.58
C THR A 109 -9.85 9.58 -8.48
N TRP A 110 -8.85 10.44 -8.48
CA TRP A 110 -8.68 11.52 -7.50
C TRP A 110 -8.14 12.78 -8.16
N TYR A 111 -8.23 13.92 -7.48
CA TYR A 111 -7.70 15.18 -7.99
C TYR A 111 -6.23 15.35 -7.60
N ASN A 112 -5.37 15.73 -8.54
CA ASN A 112 -3.97 16.08 -8.29
C ASN A 112 -3.82 17.61 -8.16
N PRO A 113 -3.59 18.17 -6.96
CA PRO A 113 -3.34 19.60 -6.81
C PRO A 113 -1.94 20.03 -7.28
N GLY A 114 -1.05 19.07 -7.61
CA GLY A 114 0.35 19.30 -7.89
C GLY A 114 1.18 19.58 -6.64
N GLY A 115 2.41 20.06 -6.86
CA GLY A 115 3.34 20.46 -5.82
C GLY A 115 4.78 20.03 -6.12
N ASP A 116 5.73 20.92 -5.92
CA ASP A 116 7.14 20.70 -6.31
C ASP A 116 7.82 19.56 -5.53
N ASN A 117 7.26 19.17 -4.39
CA ASN A 117 7.77 18.12 -3.53
C ASN A 117 7.04 16.78 -3.72
N LEU A 118 6.05 16.69 -4.61
CA LEU A 118 5.31 15.46 -4.85
C LEU A 118 6.15 14.49 -5.70
N VAL A 119 6.40 13.30 -5.17
CA VAL A 119 7.22 12.27 -5.81
C VAL A 119 6.33 11.27 -6.55
N ASP A 120 5.41 10.65 -5.83
CA ASP A 120 4.47 9.67 -6.36
C ASP A 120 3.16 9.65 -5.56
N TYR A 121 2.15 9.02 -6.16
CA TYR A 121 0.97 8.56 -5.44
C TYR A 121 1.04 7.05 -5.25
N ARG A 122 0.49 6.57 -4.14
CA ARG A 122 0.33 5.14 -3.86
C ARG A 122 -1.13 4.87 -3.58
N VAL A 123 -1.70 3.94 -4.33
CA VAL A 123 -3.11 3.55 -4.19
C VAL A 123 -3.17 2.12 -3.68
N THR A 124 -3.97 1.88 -2.63
CA THR A 124 -4.23 0.54 -2.11
C THR A 124 -5.72 0.36 -1.82
N ALA A 125 -6.11 -0.86 -1.50
CA ALA A 125 -7.48 -1.24 -1.17
C ALA A 125 -7.50 -2.06 0.12
N ILE A 126 -8.47 -1.75 1.00
CA ILE A 126 -8.69 -2.46 2.25
C ILE A 126 -10.09 -3.08 2.20
N SER A 127 -10.18 -4.39 2.42
CA SER A 127 -11.48 -5.08 2.49
C SER A 127 -12.26 -4.65 3.74
N HIS A 128 -13.57 -4.48 3.60
CA HIS A 128 -14.49 -4.20 4.70
C HIS A 128 -15.31 -5.42 5.11
N ASP A 129 -15.01 -6.58 4.52
CA ASP A 129 -15.64 -7.83 4.89
C ASP A 129 -14.89 -8.47 6.04
N ALA A 130 -15.63 -8.79 7.10
CA ALA A 130 -15.08 -9.46 8.26
C ALA A 130 -14.63 -10.86 7.88
N MET A 131 -13.34 -11.14 8.06
CA MET A 131 -12.76 -12.45 7.85
C MET A 131 -12.08 -12.94 9.12
N LEU A 132 -12.06 -14.25 9.32
CA LEU A 132 -11.27 -14.86 10.39
C LEU A 132 -9.82 -15.00 9.92
N GLY A 133 -8.88 -14.48 10.70
CA GLY A 133 -7.45 -14.57 10.40
C GLY A 133 -6.87 -13.28 9.83
N GLU A 134 -5.78 -13.42 9.07
CA GLU A 134 -5.08 -12.29 8.46
C GLU A 134 -5.92 -11.70 7.32
N GLN A 135 -6.10 -10.38 7.36
CA GLN A 135 -6.72 -9.66 6.27
C GLN A 135 -5.77 -9.60 5.08
N ARG A 136 -6.26 -9.96 3.90
CA ARG A 136 -5.44 -9.95 2.68
C ARG A 136 -4.89 -8.56 2.38
N ASP A 137 -3.59 -8.51 2.12
CA ASP A 137 -2.92 -7.33 1.56
C ASP A 137 -3.03 -7.33 0.03
N ILE A 138 -3.55 -6.24 -0.53
CA ILE A 138 -3.66 -6.01 -1.98
C ILE A 138 -2.35 -5.41 -2.54
N GLY A 139 -1.52 -4.84 -1.67
CA GLY A 139 -0.31 -4.12 -2.04
C GLY A 139 -0.59 -2.69 -2.53
N TRP A 140 0.48 -2.04 -2.99
CA TRP A 140 0.45 -0.67 -3.47
C TRP A 140 0.57 -0.59 -4.99
N THR A 141 -0.33 0.15 -5.61
CA THR A 141 -0.19 0.62 -6.99
C THR A 141 0.49 1.99 -6.96
N VAL A 142 1.73 2.06 -7.44
CA VAL A 142 2.50 3.32 -7.50
C VAL A 142 2.18 4.04 -8.81
N VAL A 143 1.91 5.34 -8.71
CA VAL A 143 1.44 6.17 -9.82
C VAL A 143 2.30 7.42 -9.89
N THR A 144 2.98 7.61 -11.01
CA THR A 144 3.74 8.84 -11.27
C THR A 144 2.77 10.02 -11.39
N PRO A 145 3.00 11.15 -10.72
CA PRO A 145 2.11 12.30 -10.80
C PRO A 145 2.05 12.83 -12.23
N GLY A 146 0.84 13.07 -12.73
CA GLY A 146 0.61 13.79 -13.98
C GLY A 146 0.76 15.29 -13.81
N PRO A 147 0.31 16.07 -14.80
CA PRO A 147 0.22 17.52 -14.68
C PRO A 147 -0.55 17.92 -13.41
N ALA A 148 -0.11 19.03 -12.81
CA ALA A 148 -0.84 19.62 -11.70
C ALA A 148 -2.25 20.02 -12.15
N CYS A 149 -3.19 19.98 -11.22
CA CYS A 149 -4.56 20.46 -11.38
C CYS A 149 -5.43 19.60 -12.31
N GLU A 150 -5.11 18.32 -12.43
CA GLU A 150 -5.84 17.36 -13.25
C GLU A 150 -6.37 16.19 -12.42
N MET A 151 -7.36 15.49 -12.98
CA MET A 151 -7.82 14.23 -12.42
C MET A 151 -6.81 13.14 -12.78
N MET A 152 -6.36 12.44 -11.75
CA MET A 152 -5.54 11.24 -11.86
C MET A 152 -6.41 10.00 -11.73
N SER A 153 -5.99 8.90 -12.34
CA SER A 153 -6.62 7.60 -12.15
C SER A 153 -5.59 6.49 -12.04
N ALA A 154 -5.97 5.41 -11.35
CA ALA A 154 -5.19 4.18 -11.26
C ALA A 154 -6.11 2.98 -11.18
N THR A 155 -5.67 1.86 -11.75
CA THR A 155 -6.37 0.58 -11.66
C THR A 155 -5.69 -0.30 -10.62
N VAL A 156 -6.42 -0.60 -9.54
CA VAL A 156 -6.02 -1.61 -8.56
C VAL A 156 -6.55 -2.95 -9.03
N THR A 157 -5.71 -3.98 -9.04
CA THR A 157 -6.06 -5.34 -9.52
C THR A 157 -5.87 -6.38 -8.42
N GLY A 158 -6.32 -7.61 -8.67
CA GLY A 158 -6.19 -8.71 -7.72
C GLY A 158 -7.20 -8.65 -6.57
N LEU A 159 -8.29 -7.89 -6.74
CA LEU A 159 -9.38 -7.83 -5.77
C LEU A 159 -10.19 -9.14 -5.80
N ASP A 160 -10.74 -9.52 -4.66
CA ASP A 160 -11.69 -10.61 -4.56
C ASP A 160 -13.06 -10.18 -5.07
N ARG A 161 -13.78 -11.12 -5.71
CA ARG A 161 -15.13 -10.88 -6.22
C ARG A 161 -16.13 -10.74 -5.08
N SER A 162 -17.22 -10.04 -5.33
CA SER A 162 -18.32 -9.85 -4.36
C SER A 162 -17.85 -9.38 -2.97
N THR A 163 -16.77 -8.60 -2.92
CA THR A 163 -16.11 -8.15 -1.70
C THR A 163 -16.16 -6.63 -1.63
N ARG A 164 -16.43 -6.10 -0.43
CA ARG A 164 -16.47 -4.65 -0.18
C ARG A 164 -15.07 -4.11 0.07
N TYR A 165 -14.70 -3.03 -0.61
CA TYR A 165 -13.39 -2.37 -0.49
C TYR A 165 -13.53 -0.86 -0.30
N GLU A 166 -12.64 -0.30 0.51
CA GLU A 166 -12.32 1.13 0.56
C GLU A 166 -10.92 1.34 -0.02
N PHE A 167 -10.77 2.34 -0.88
CA PHE A 167 -9.50 2.65 -1.52
C PHE A 167 -8.85 3.86 -0.84
N SER A 168 -7.55 3.75 -0.55
CA SER A 168 -6.74 4.82 0.03
C SER A 168 -5.75 5.31 -1.01
N VAL A 169 -5.64 6.64 -1.14
CA VAL A 169 -4.63 7.31 -1.95
C VAL A 169 -3.68 8.04 -1.02
N ASP A 170 -2.42 7.64 -1.06
CA ASP A 170 -1.33 8.25 -0.32
C ASP A 170 -0.49 9.10 -1.26
N ALA A 171 -0.20 10.34 -0.87
CA ALA A 171 0.78 11.17 -1.55
C ALA A 171 2.13 10.98 -0.88
N VAL A 172 3.15 10.70 -1.69
CA VAL A 172 4.54 10.63 -1.26
C VAL A 172 5.23 11.92 -1.61
N THR A 173 5.72 12.63 -0.60
CA THR A 173 6.40 13.91 -0.79
C THR A 173 7.80 13.89 -0.21
N THR A 174 8.72 14.64 -0.82
CA THR A 174 10.01 14.94 -0.21
C THR A 174 9.82 15.92 0.94
N ARG A 175 10.64 15.76 1.98
CA ARG A 175 10.64 16.67 3.12
C ARG A 175 11.66 17.78 2.89
N LEU A 176 11.20 19.03 2.86
CA LEU A 176 12.08 20.20 2.73
C LEU A 176 13.10 20.22 3.87
N GLY A 177 14.39 20.28 3.52
CA GLY A 177 15.49 20.36 4.47
C GLY A 177 15.94 19.04 5.09
N SER A 178 15.51 17.88 4.56
CA SER A 178 16.00 16.57 4.98
C SER A 178 15.98 15.56 3.84
N ASP A 179 16.92 14.64 3.85
CA ASP A 179 16.94 13.52 2.90
C ASP A 179 15.89 12.49 3.31
N GLY A 180 14.74 12.50 2.64
CA GLY A 180 13.69 11.51 2.87
C GLY A 180 12.34 11.86 2.26
N THR A 181 11.52 10.83 2.09
CA THR A 181 10.13 10.93 1.65
C THR A 181 9.17 10.57 2.77
N ILE A 182 8.04 11.27 2.84
CA ILE A 182 6.93 10.94 3.73
C ILE A 182 5.72 10.52 2.88
N ALA A 183 5.00 9.49 3.31
CA ALA A 183 3.72 9.10 2.73
C ALA A 183 2.59 9.57 3.65
N LYS A 184 1.54 10.15 3.08
CA LYS A 184 0.34 10.55 3.82
C LYS A 184 -0.90 10.25 3.00
N THR A 185 -1.90 9.62 3.61
CA THR A 185 -3.23 9.49 3.01
C THR A 185 -3.83 10.86 2.76
N VAL A 186 -4.09 11.15 1.48
CA VAL A 186 -4.66 12.41 0.99
C VAL A 186 -6.10 12.25 0.54
N ALA A 187 -6.52 11.03 0.18
CA ALA A 187 -7.90 10.74 -0.19
C ALA A 187 -8.30 9.31 0.17
N ARG A 188 -9.59 9.14 0.43
CA ARG A 188 -10.25 7.85 0.58
C ARG A 188 -11.49 7.82 -0.30
N SER A 189 -11.82 6.65 -0.84
CA SER A 189 -13.09 6.44 -1.52
C SER A 189 -14.20 6.10 -0.54
N GLU A 190 -15.44 6.13 -1.01
CA GLU A 190 -16.50 5.36 -0.35
C GLU A 190 -16.25 3.85 -0.49
N VAL A 191 -16.94 3.06 0.32
CA VAL A 191 -16.90 1.61 0.22
C VAL A 191 -17.66 1.17 -1.03
N VAL A 192 -16.99 0.45 -1.92
CA VAL A 192 -17.59 -0.11 -3.14
C VAL A 192 -17.46 -1.62 -3.17
N SER A 193 -18.45 -2.31 -3.75
CA SER A 193 -18.44 -3.76 -3.90
C SER A 193 -17.93 -4.17 -5.27
N THR A 194 -17.02 -5.14 -5.34
CA THR A 194 -16.67 -5.81 -6.60
C THR A 194 -17.83 -6.64 -7.12
N THR A 195 -17.88 -6.83 -8.43
CA THR A 195 -18.92 -7.65 -9.08
C THR A 195 -18.58 -9.14 -9.00
N ALA A 196 -19.59 -10.00 -9.19
CA ALA A 196 -19.44 -11.46 -9.27
C ALA A 196 -18.68 -11.91 -10.54
#